data_AF-A0A379JW05-F1
#
_entry.id   AF-A0A379JW05-F1
#
_cell.length_a   1.000
_cell.length_b   1.000
_cell.length_c   1.000
_cell.angle_alpha   90.00
_cell.angle_beta   90.00
_cell.angle_gamma   90.00
#
_symmetry.space_group_name_H-M   'P 1'
#
loop_
_entity.id
_entity.type
_entity.pdbx_description
1 polymer ?
#
loop_
_entity_poly.entity_id
_entity_poly.type
_entity_poly.pdbx_seq_one_letter_code
_entity_poly.pdbx_strand_id
1 'polypeptide(L)'
;MQVIWTPEAMQDRLDIWEYIATDNPRTAVHMDELFSAVAASLADFPDKGRLGTVVGTRELIPHENYRLVYQTERDVVWILALVHVARMWPPVQSQLQSPAAFDTSSTPCMP
;
A
#
# COMPACT_ATOMS: atom_id res chain seq x y z
N MET A 1 1.90 -8.99 -17.19
CA MET A 1 1.40 -7.97 -16.27
C MET A 1 2.49 -7.27 -15.49
N GLN A 2 2.37 -5.95 -15.34
CA GLN A 2 3.22 -5.12 -14.47
C GLN A 2 2.55 -4.93 -13.11
N VAL A 3 3.32 -4.99 -12.02
CA VAL A 3 2.81 -4.73 -10.67
C VAL A 3 3.22 -3.33 -10.24
N ILE A 4 2.26 -2.51 -9.86
CA ILE A 4 2.45 -1.12 -9.42
C ILE A 4 1.88 -0.97 -8.01
N TRP A 5 2.69 -0.42 -7.11
CA TRP A 5 2.27 -0.07 -5.76
C TRP A 5 1.80 1.38 -5.74
N THR A 6 0.61 1.63 -5.19
CA THR A 6 0.17 3.00 -4.94
C THR A 6 0.96 3.63 -3.80
N PRO A 7 1.05 4.97 -3.72
CA PRO A 7 1.68 5.66 -2.60
C PRO A 7 1.10 5.23 -1.25
N GLU A 8 -0.21 5.00 -1.18
CA GLU A 8 -0.91 4.51 0.01
C GLU A 8 -0.44 3.11 0.41
N ALA A 9 -0.36 2.18 -0.54
CA ALA A 9 0.14 0.82 -0.27
C ALA A 9 1.62 0.81 0.12
N MET A 10 2.43 1.71 -0.44
CA MET A 10 3.82 1.89 -0.03
C MET A 10 3.92 2.42 1.40
N GLN A 11 3.08 3.40 1.76
CA GLN A 11 3.02 3.92 3.12
C GLN A 11 2.61 2.82 4.08
N ASP A 12 1.53 2.07 3.81
CA ASP A 12 1.08 0.94 4.63
C ASP A 12 2.20 -0.07 4.90
N ARG A 13 2.98 -0.38 3.86
CA ARG A 13 4.10 -1.32 3.96
C ARG A 13 5.23 -0.79 4.84
N LEU A 14 5.59 0.48 4.72
CA LEU A 14 6.60 1.14 5.56
C LEU A 14 6.15 1.14 7.03
N ASP A 15 4.91 1.56 7.24
CA ASP A 15 4.21 1.62 8.51
C ASP A 15 4.21 0.25 9.23
N ILE A 16 3.87 -0.82 8.51
CA ILE A 16 3.93 -2.20 8.99
C ILE A 16 5.37 -2.61 9.30
N TRP A 17 6.32 -2.27 8.43
CA TRP A 17 7.73 -2.57 8.64
C TRP A 17 8.25 -1.92 9.92
N GLU A 18 8.06 -0.61 10.11
CA GLU A 18 8.51 0.12 11.30
C GLU A 18 7.89 -0.45 12.58
N TYR A 19 6.60 -0.78 12.51
CA TYR A 19 5.89 -1.39 13.62
C TYR A 19 6.50 -2.74 14.03
N ILE A 20 6.68 -3.65 13.07
CA ILE A 20 7.25 -4.98 13.34
C ILE A 20 8.73 -4.84 13.74
N ALA A 21 9.48 -3.96 13.09
CA ALA A 21 10.91 -3.79 13.32
C ALA A 21 11.23 -3.29 14.73
N THR A 22 10.30 -2.54 15.34
CA THR A 22 10.40 -2.10 16.75
C THR A 22 10.42 -3.29 17.72
N ASP A 23 9.70 -4.36 17.41
CA ASP A 23 9.64 -5.57 18.24
C ASP A 23 10.66 -6.63 17.79
N ASN A 24 10.64 -6.96 16.49
CA ASN A 24 11.52 -7.96 15.90
C ASN A 24 11.90 -7.62 14.44
N PRO A 25 13.10 -7.05 14.20
CA PRO A 25 13.53 -6.64 12.86
C PRO A 25 13.71 -7.82 11.89
N ARG A 26 13.96 -9.04 12.39
CA ARG A 26 14.04 -10.23 11.52
C ARG A 26 12.66 -10.56 10.95
N THR A 27 11.62 -10.43 11.76
CA THR A 27 10.23 -10.64 11.31
C THR A 27 9.82 -9.57 10.30
N ALA A 28 10.28 -8.32 10.48
CA ALA A 28 9.99 -7.24 9.53
C ALA A 28 10.52 -7.56 8.13
N VAL A 29 11.79 -7.98 8.03
CA VAL A 29 12.40 -8.42 6.77
C VAL A 29 11.61 -9.57 6.15
N HIS A 30 11.27 -10.58 6.95
CA HIS A 30 10.53 -11.74 6.44
C HIS A 30 9.14 -11.38 5.88
N MET A 31 8.41 -10.49 6.57
CA MET A 31 7.09 -10.05 6.11
C MET A 31 7.19 -9.24 4.81
N ASP A 32 8.20 -8.39 4.70
CA ASP A 32 8.45 -7.58 3.52
C ASP A 32 8.81 -8.41 2.27
N GLU A 33 9.68 -9.42 2.46
CA GLU A 33 10.00 -10.41 1.43
C GLU A 33 8.75 -11.17 1.01
N LEU A 34 7.90 -11.55 1.97
CA LEU A 34 6.66 -12.26 1.72
C LEU A 34 5.68 -11.39 0.91
N PHE A 35 5.49 -10.12 1.26
CA PHE A 35 4.66 -9.19 0.49
C PHE A 35 5.19 -8.99 -0.93
N SER A 36 6.50 -8.87 -1.08
CA SER A 36 7.15 -8.72 -2.39
C SER A 36 6.97 -9.97 -3.26
N ALA A 37 7.20 -11.15 -2.70
CA ALA A 37 7.06 -12.41 -3.41
C ALA A 37 5.60 -12.65 -3.86
N VAL A 38 4.66 -12.32 -2.98
CA VAL A 38 3.23 -12.43 -3.26
C VAL A 38 2.82 -11.44 -4.36
N ALA A 39 3.23 -10.17 -4.26
CA ALA A 39 2.95 -9.16 -5.27
C ALA A 39 3.58 -9.55 -6.62
N ALA A 40 4.81 -10.05 -6.64
CA ALA A 40 5.45 -10.56 -7.85
C ALA A 40 4.66 -11.72 -8.47
N SER A 41 4.11 -12.63 -7.66
CA SER A 41 3.29 -13.73 -8.17
C SER A 41 1.98 -13.28 -8.85
N LEU A 42 1.51 -12.06 -8.57
CA LEU A 42 0.34 -11.48 -9.25
C LEU A 42 0.64 -11.08 -10.71
N ALA A 43 1.92 -10.88 -11.06
CA ALA A 43 2.31 -10.64 -12.44
C ALA A 43 2.03 -11.85 -13.35
N ASP A 44 2.16 -13.06 -12.79
CA ASP A 44 1.92 -14.32 -13.48
C ASP A 44 0.48 -14.83 -13.27
N PHE A 45 -0.06 -14.64 -12.06
CA PHE A 45 -1.38 -15.17 -11.65
C PHE A 45 -2.29 -14.07 -11.06
N PRO A 46 -2.78 -13.14 -11.89
CA PRO A 46 -3.65 -12.04 -11.44
C PRO A 46 -4.96 -12.50 -10.79
N ASP A 47 -5.51 -13.64 -11.22
CA ASP A 47 -6.79 -14.17 -10.74
C ASP A 47 -6.67 -14.98 -9.44
N LYS A 48 -5.47 -15.06 -8.84
CA LYS A 48 -5.20 -15.82 -7.62
C LYS A 48 -5.92 -15.25 -6.39
N GLY A 49 -6.17 -13.94 -6.37
CA GLY A 49 -6.87 -13.27 -5.29
C GLY A 49 -8.37 -13.50 -5.34
N ARG A 50 -8.97 -13.58 -4.15
CA ARG A 50 -10.42 -13.69 -3.99
C ARG A 50 -11.06 -12.37 -4.44
N LEU A 51 -12.23 -12.44 -5.06
CA LEU A 51 -13.00 -11.23 -5.34
C LEU A 51 -13.29 -10.51 -4.02
N GLY A 52 -12.90 -9.24 -3.96
CA GLY A 52 -13.07 -8.39 -2.79
C GLY A 52 -14.51 -7.92 -2.65
N THR A 53 -14.79 -7.21 -1.56
CA THR A 53 -16.12 -6.64 -1.32
C THR A 53 -16.45 -5.51 -2.30
N VAL A 54 -15.43 -4.80 -2.79
CA VAL A 54 -15.58 -3.72 -3.78
C VAL A 54 -15.46 -4.31 -5.19
N VAL A 55 -16.42 -3.96 -6.06
CA VAL A 55 -16.46 -4.40 -7.45
C VAL A 55 -15.15 -4.01 -8.16
N GLY A 56 -14.49 -5.01 -8.77
CA GLY A 56 -13.22 -4.81 -9.49
C GLY A 56 -11.97 -4.91 -8.62
N THR A 57 -12.11 -5.03 -7.29
CA THR A 57 -10.98 -5.31 -6.39
C THR A 57 -10.87 -6.78 -6.08
N ARG A 58 -9.65 -7.23 -5.81
CA ARG A 58 -9.31 -8.56 -5.35
C ARG A 58 -8.51 -8.45 -4.07
N GLU A 59 -8.71 -9.43 -3.21
CA GLU A 59 -8.07 -9.52 -1.91
C GLU A 59 -7.24 -10.79 -1.88
N LEU A 60 -6.00 -10.67 -1.43
CA LEU A 60 -5.12 -11.80 -1.22
C LEU A 60 -4.58 -11.77 0.20
N ILE A 61 -4.49 -12.94 0.81
CA ILE A 61 -4.12 -13.11 2.22
C ILE A 61 -2.70 -13.70 2.23
N PRO A 62 -1.65 -12.85 2.21
CA PRO A 62 -0.26 -13.31 2.30
C PRO A 62 0.04 -14.02 3.63
N HIS A 63 -0.57 -13.54 4.71
CA HIS A 63 -0.39 -14.04 6.07
C HIS A 63 -1.73 -13.95 6.80
N GLU A 64 -1.98 -14.79 7.80
CA GLU A 64 -3.26 -14.83 8.55
C GLU A 64 -3.74 -13.45 9.07
N ASN A 65 -2.78 -12.57 9.38
CA ASN A 65 -3.02 -11.25 9.94
C ASN A 65 -2.99 -10.11 8.92
N TYR A 66 -2.61 -10.38 7.66
CA TYR A 66 -2.42 -9.35 6.63
C TYR A 66 -3.23 -9.65 5.38
N ARG A 67 -3.82 -8.61 4.83
CA ARG A 67 -4.63 -8.65 3.61
C ARG A 67 -4.12 -7.61 2.64
N LEU A 68 -3.77 -8.07 1.45
CA LEU A 68 -3.32 -7.24 0.35
C LEU A 68 -4.50 -7.01 -0.60
N VAL A 69 -4.90 -5.76 -0.77
CA VAL A 69 -5.97 -5.35 -1.67
C VAL A 69 -5.35 -4.86 -2.96
N TYR A 70 -5.79 -5.42 -4.08
CA TYR A 70 -5.30 -5.05 -5.39
C TYR A 70 -6.41 -5.00 -6.43
N GLN A 71 -6.17 -4.27 -7.51
CA GLN A 71 -7.03 -4.20 -8.67
C GLN A 71 -6.24 -4.62 -9.90
N THR A 72 -6.90 -5.31 -10.81
CA THR A 72 -6.32 -5.70 -12.10
C THR A 72 -6.99 -4.89 -13.19
N GLU A 73 -6.20 -4.09 -13.90
CA GLU A 73 -6.67 -3.27 -15.01
C GLU A 73 -5.79 -3.49 -16.24
N ARG A 74 -6.40 -3.99 -17.32
CA ARG A 74 -5.73 -4.37 -18.57
C ARG A 74 -4.59 -5.37 -18.34
N ASP A 75 -3.36 -4.89 -18.21
CA ASP A 75 -2.13 -5.68 -18.01
C ASP A 75 -1.32 -5.15 -16.80
N VAL A 76 -1.98 -4.41 -15.90
CA VAL A 76 -1.38 -3.83 -14.71
C VAL A 76 -2.13 -4.28 -13.46
N VAL A 77 -1.37 -4.72 -12.46
CA VAL A 77 -1.84 -5.04 -11.11
C VAL A 77 -1.51 -3.85 -10.22
N TRP A 78 -2.55 -3.15 -9.78
CA TRP A 78 -2.45 -2.03 -8.85
C TRP A 78 -2.63 -2.52 -7.43
N ILE A 79 -1.57 -2.47 -6.62
CA ILE A 79 -1.66 -2.74 -5.19
C ILE A 79 -2.17 -1.47 -4.52
N LEU A 80 -3.40 -1.53 -3.99
CA LEU A 80 -4.12 -0.36 -3.48
C LEU A 80 -3.88 -0.12 -1.99
N ALA A 81 -3.83 -1.19 -1.19
CA ALA A 81 -3.68 -1.10 0.25
C ALA A 81 -3.17 -2.41 0.86
N LEU A 82 -2.50 -2.30 2.02
CA LEU A 82 -2.06 -3.43 2.83
C LEU A 82 -2.64 -3.33 4.25
N VAL A 83 -3.61 -4.18 4.54
CA VAL A 83 -4.46 -4.11 5.73
C VAL A 83 -4.09 -5.19 6.73
N HIS A 84 -3.84 -4.79 7.98
CA HIS A 84 -3.69 -5.74 9.09
C HIS A 84 -5.07 -6.03 9.71
N VAL A 85 -5.56 -7.26 9.57
CA VAL A 85 -6.94 -7.64 9.94
C VAL A 85 -7.19 -7.51 11.44
N ALA A 86 -6.23 -7.91 12.29
CA ALA A 86 -6.41 -7.81 13.74
C ALA A 86 -6.27 -6.37 14.32
N ARG A 87 -5.67 -5.44 13.57
CA ARG A 87 -5.37 -4.08 14.04
C ARG A 87 -6.10 -2.99 13.27
N MET A 88 -6.85 -3.35 12.23
CA MET A 88 -7.54 -2.42 11.33
C MET A 88 -6.60 -1.34 10.77
N TRP A 89 -5.41 -1.76 10.32
CA TRP A 89 -4.44 -0.90 9.62
C TRP A 89 -4.96 -0.57 8.19
N PRO A 90 -4.75 0.63 7.61
CA PRO A 90 -3.98 1.77 8.10
C PRO A 90 -4.50 2.39 9.40
N PRO A 91 -3.61 2.79 10.34
CA PRO A 91 -4.00 3.74 11.36
C PRO A 91 -4.62 4.94 10.64
N VAL A 92 -5.54 5.65 11.30
CA VAL A 92 -6.01 6.93 10.77
C VAL A 92 -4.84 7.92 10.82
N GLN A 93 -3.86 7.77 9.93
CA GLN A 93 -2.89 8.78 9.60
C GLN A 93 -3.69 9.76 8.75
N SER A 94 -4.09 10.84 9.42
CA SER A 94 -4.69 12.02 8.84
C SER A 94 -4.18 12.27 7.42
N GLN A 95 -5.12 12.48 6.50
CA GLN A 95 -4.89 13.03 5.15
C GLN A 95 -4.31 14.47 5.18
N LEU A 96 -3.51 14.82 6.19
CA LEU A 96 -2.87 16.12 6.39
C LEU A 96 -1.40 16.04 5.97
N GLN A 97 -1.18 15.73 4.70
CA GLN A 97 0.06 16.10 3.99
C GLN A 97 -0.25 16.37 2.52
N SER A 98 -1.28 17.18 2.28
CA SER A 98 -1.25 18.15 1.18
C SER A 98 -0.96 19.52 1.77
N PRO A 99 0.21 20.12 1.50
CA PRO A 99 0.27 21.52 1.22
C PRO A 99 0.21 21.68 -0.29
N ALA A 100 -1.01 21.80 -0.81
CA ALA A 100 -1.22 22.72 -1.92
C ALA A 100 -0.83 24.11 -1.41
N ALA A 101 0.45 24.44 -1.51
CA ALA A 101 1.00 25.75 -1.24
C ALA A 101 1.94 26.13 -2.38
N PHE A 102 1.36 26.20 -3.59
CA PHE A 102 1.82 27.20 -4.55
C PHE A 102 1.38 28.55 -3.99
N ASP A 103 2.23 29.17 -3.17
CA ASP A 103 2.15 30.61 -2.96
C ASP A 103 3.55 31.17 -2.74
N THR A 104 4.04 31.90 -3.74
CA THR A 104 4.69 33.17 -3.47
C THR A 104 4.37 34.09 -4.65
N SER A 105 3.30 34.85 -4.50
CA SER A 105 3.16 36.17 -5.08
C SER A 105 4.50 36.93 -5.06
N SER A 106 5.09 37.20 -6.23
CA SER A 106 6.17 38.17 -6.40
C SER A 106 5.68 39.31 -7.27
N THR A 107 5.13 40.34 -6.63
CA THR A 107 5.05 41.68 -7.20
C THR A 107 5.37 42.68 -6.08
N PRO A 108 6.57 43.29 -6.04
CA PRO A 108 6.86 44.33 -5.08
C PRO A 108 6.28 45.66 -5.57
N CYS A 109 5.43 46.29 -4.74
CA CYS A 109 5.01 47.68 -4.88
C CYS A 109 6.22 48.61 -4.65
N MET A 110 6.53 49.46 -5.63
CA MET A 110 7.36 50.66 -5.49
C MET A 110 6.60 51.75 -4.71
N PRO A 111 7.30 52.58 -3.92
CA PRO A 111 6.93 53.98 -3.71
C PRO A 111 7.47 54.89 -4.83
#